data_AF-A0A7S1R9B9-F1
#
_entry.id   AF-A0A7S1R9B9-F1
#
_cell.length_a   1.000
_cell.length_b   1.000
_cell.length_c   1.000
_cell.angle_alpha   90.00
_cell.angle_beta   90.00
_cell.angle_gamma   90.00
#
_symmetry.space_group_name_H-M   'P 1'
#
loop_
_entity.id
_entity.type
_entity.pdbx_description
1 polymer ?
#
loop_
_entity_poly.entity_id
_entity_poly.type
_entity_poly.pdbx_seq_one_letter_code
_entity_poly.pdbx_strand_id
1 'polypeptide(L)'
;SSQGRRRFGHGCWPVTPLVEALMIRASGRKFNVQLKQQLQNAAQVDQFCTELAELLEAEVREGRTPVFDDFDVSQTRIHAEAFEEIFLHLIISEAKIDRFKAFGCPAFNDAAATSMAEWLSQASGEAMPCELHLSDCSITARGFGELATALEENEALPVADPQHAEKMVPVYVRLERNFIDEAAINQRKAVGAMVTWRKTDPIPQDPAVKWRLVVWDAGQLGQRRGSPPVAPRSMEPSKGTG
;
A
#
# COMPACT_ATOMS: atom_id res chain seq x y z
N SER A 1 20.42 61.78 36.22
CA SER A 1 21.06 60.46 36.15
C SER A 1 20.36 59.50 37.09
N SER A 2 19.49 58.63 36.57
CA SER A 2 18.93 57.49 37.31
C SER A 2 18.52 56.41 36.31
N GLN A 3 19.37 55.37 36.19
CA GLN A 3 19.14 54.20 35.36
C GLN A 3 18.24 53.21 36.10
N GLY A 4 17.07 52.90 35.53
CA GLY A 4 16.22 51.80 35.96
C GLY A 4 16.54 50.52 35.19
N ARG A 5 17.07 49.50 35.87
CA ARG A 5 17.27 48.14 35.33
C ARG A 5 15.95 47.36 35.40
N ARG A 6 15.40 46.94 34.26
CA ARG A 6 14.32 45.95 34.19
C ARG A 6 14.92 44.55 34.14
N ARG A 7 14.50 43.68 35.07
CA ARG A 7 14.81 42.24 35.05
C ARG A 7 13.84 41.55 34.10
N PHE A 8 14.37 40.85 33.09
CA PHE A 8 13.59 39.94 32.25
C PHE A 8 13.43 38.62 33.01
N GLY A 9 12.19 38.26 33.33
CA GLY A 9 11.86 36.97 33.91
C GLY A 9 11.97 35.85 32.88
N HIS A 10 12.60 34.75 33.26
CA HIS A 10 12.65 33.52 32.49
C HIS A 10 11.24 32.93 32.39
N GLY A 11 10.58 33.15 31.25
CA GLY A 11 9.33 32.50 30.90
C GLY A 11 9.56 31.00 30.74
N CYS A 12 8.99 30.22 31.64
CA CYS A 12 8.83 28.78 31.50
C CYS A 12 7.82 28.57 30.36
N TRP A 13 8.29 28.14 29.18
CA TRP A 13 7.39 27.79 28.08
C TRP A 13 6.63 26.51 28.46
N PRO A 14 5.29 26.47 28.31
CA PRO A 14 4.54 25.25 28.57
C PRO A 14 5.03 24.16 27.61
N VAL A 15 5.41 23.03 28.19
CA VAL A 15 5.67 21.80 27.43
C VAL A 15 4.33 21.37 26.88
N THR A 16 4.06 21.66 25.60
CA THR A 16 2.93 21.06 24.89
C THR A 16 3.09 19.54 25.02
N PRO A 17 2.07 18.81 25.53
CA PRO A 17 2.15 17.35 25.55
C PRO A 17 2.47 16.88 24.13
N LEU A 18 3.41 15.95 24.02
CA LEU A 18 3.65 15.20 22.79
C LEU A 18 2.31 14.58 22.40
N VAL A 19 1.59 15.24 21.50
CA VAL A 19 0.44 14.64 20.84
C VAL A 19 1.03 13.45 20.12
N GLU A 20 0.70 12.24 20.58
CA GLU A 20 1.12 11.01 19.94
C GLU A 20 0.81 11.15 18.45
N ALA A 21 1.86 11.04 17.64
CA ALA A 21 1.74 11.26 16.21
C ALA A 21 0.88 10.13 15.64
N LEU A 22 -0.40 10.41 15.42
CA LEU A 22 -1.35 9.47 14.84
C LEU A 22 -0.75 8.85 13.57
N MET A 23 -0.76 7.52 13.50
CA MET A 23 -0.21 6.78 12.36
C MET A 23 -1.03 6.99 11.09
N ILE A 24 -2.31 7.35 11.26
CA ILE A 24 -3.27 7.67 10.20
C ILE A 24 -3.71 9.12 10.34
N ARG A 25 -3.55 9.90 9.26
CA ARG A 25 -3.84 11.34 9.25
C ARG A 25 -5.11 11.64 8.46
N ALA A 26 -6.05 12.33 9.07
CA ALA A 26 -7.20 12.89 8.36
C ALA A 26 -6.78 14.12 7.53
N SER A 27 -7.29 14.19 6.30
CA SER A 27 -7.15 15.31 5.36
C SER A 27 -8.53 15.59 4.76
N GLY A 28 -9.31 16.44 5.43
CA GLY A 28 -10.70 16.67 5.07
C GLY A 28 -11.56 15.43 5.33
N ARG A 29 -12.14 14.86 4.27
CA ARG A 29 -12.96 13.61 4.33
C ARG A 29 -12.18 12.35 4.01
N LYS A 30 -10.88 12.47 3.79
CA LYS A 30 -10.01 11.36 3.40
C LYS A 30 -8.95 11.13 4.46
N PHE A 31 -8.35 9.95 4.43
CA PHE A 31 -7.26 9.53 5.30
C PHE A 31 -5.98 9.32 4.49
N ASN A 32 -4.85 9.43 5.18
CA ASN A 32 -3.53 9.16 4.63
C ASN A 32 -2.72 8.33 5.62
N VAL A 33 -2.16 7.23 5.14
CA VAL A 33 -1.16 6.44 5.86
C VAL A 33 0.20 6.77 5.25
N GLN A 34 1.08 7.40 6.05
CA GLN A 34 2.41 7.83 5.62
C GLN A 34 3.47 7.21 6.52
N LEU A 35 3.53 5.87 6.54
CA LEU A 35 4.33 5.08 7.47
C LEU A 35 5.59 4.48 6.82
N LYS A 36 5.98 4.99 5.65
CA LYS A 36 7.21 4.61 4.99
C LYS A 36 8.40 4.64 5.96
N GLN A 37 9.09 3.50 6.11
CA GLN A 37 10.21 3.33 7.04
C GLN A 37 9.90 3.64 8.52
N GLN A 38 8.64 3.64 8.96
CA GLN A 38 8.30 3.98 10.35
C GLN A 38 7.98 2.78 11.23
N LEU A 39 7.41 1.71 10.67
CA LEU A 39 7.08 0.48 11.42
C LEU A 39 8.31 -0.43 11.49
N GLN A 40 9.11 -0.27 12.55
CA GLN A 40 10.42 -0.89 12.73
C GLN A 40 10.42 -2.07 13.72
N ASN A 41 9.36 -2.24 14.50
CA ASN A 41 9.22 -3.32 15.47
C ASN A 41 7.76 -3.79 15.58
N ALA A 42 7.54 -4.93 16.24
CA ALA A 42 6.21 -5.55 16.36
C ALA A 42 5.20 -4.64 17.06
N ALA A 43 5.58 -3.99 18.17
CA ALA A 43 4.67 -3.10 18.90
C ALA A 43 4.14 -1.94 18.04
N GLN A 44 4.97 -1.38 17.15
CA GLN A 44 4.51 -0.35 16.20
C GLN A 44 3.55 -0.90 15.16
N VAL A 45 3.79 -2.13 14.67
CA VAL A 45 2.88 -2.79 13.73
C VAL A 45 1.54 -3.09 14.41
N ASP A 46 1.57 -3.64 15.63
CA ASP A 46 0.36 -3.94 16.40
C ASP A 46 -0.44 -2.66 16.72
N GLN A 47 0.25 -1.58 17.08
CA GLN A 47 -0.36 -0.26 17.27
C GLN A 47 -1.01 0.22 15.97
N PHE A 48 -0.33 0.10 14.82
CA PHE A 48 -0.88 0.49 13.53
C PHE A 48 -2.14 -0.31 13.18
N CYS A 49 -2.11 -1.64 13.32
CA CYS A 49 -3.27 -2.49 13.06
C CYS A 49 -4.44 -2.11 13.97
N THR A 50 -4.18 -1.84 15.25
CA THR A 50 -5.19 -1.39 16.22
C THR A 50 -5.80 -0.05 15.81
N GLU A 51 -4.98 0.97 15.54
CA GLU A 51 -5.45 2.30 15.12
C GLU A 51 -6.24 2.22 13.80
N LEU A 52 -5.81 1.37 12.87
CA LEU A 52 -6.51 1.15 11.60
C LEU A 52 -7.88 0.49 11.83
N ALA A 53 -7.94 -0.58 12.62
CA ALA A 53 -9.19 -1.27 12.93
C ALA A 53 -10.20 -0.32 13.62
N GLU A 54 -9.75 0.40 14.65
CA GLU A 54 -10.59 1.37 15.38
C GLU A 54 -11.13 2.48 14.47
N LEU A 55 -10.29 3.02 13.57
CA LEU A 55 -10.70 4.03 12.60
C LEU A 55 -11.77 3.49 11.65
N LEU A 56 -11.52 2.34 11.04
CA LEU A 56 -12.41 1.74 10.06
C LEU A 56 -13.76 1.38 10.69
N GLU A 57 -13.75 0.81 11.90
CA GLU A 57 -14.97 0.53 12.67
C GLU A 57 -15.76 1.80 13.01
N ALA A 58 -15.07 2.89 13.38
CA ALA A 58 -15.73 4.15 13.68
C ALA A 58 -16.45 4.74 12.45
N GLU A 59 -15.79 4.75 11.29
CA GLU A 59 -16.39 5.21 10.03
C GLU A 59 -17.61 4.36 9.63
N VAL A 60 -17.48 3.03 9.68
CA VAL A 60 -18.59 2.10 9.37
C VAL A 60 -19.77 2.32 10.32
N ARG A 61 -19.51 2.48 11.63
CA ARG A 61 -20.55 2.75 12.65
C ARG A 61 -21.29 4.06 12.37
N GLU A 62 -20.61 5.04 11.80
CA GLU A 62 -21.18 6.32 11.40
C GLU A 62 -21.80 6.30 9.99
N GLY A 63 -21.87 5.13 9.36
CA GLY A 63 -22.47 4.93 8.04
C GLY A 63 -21.65 5.56 6.90
N ARG A 64 -20.33 5.68 7.09
CA ARG A 64 -19.41 6.23 6.10
C ARG A 64 -18.46 5.16 5.59
N THR A 65 -18.08 5.29 4.31
CA THR A 65 -17.01 4.50 3.70
C THR A 65 -15.67 5.21 3.92
N PRO A 66 -14.70 4.58 4.58
CA PRO A 66 -13.34 5.13 4.70
C PRO A 66 -12.71 5.33 3.32
N VAL A 67 -12.08 6.48 3.09
CA VAL A 67 -11.38 6.78 1.83
C VAL A 67 -9.94 7.19 2.11
N PHE A 68 -8.98 6.48 1.52
CA PHE A 68 -7.55 6.76 1.62
C PHE A 68 -7.00 7.28 0.30
N ASP A 69 -6.40 8.47 0.30
CA ASP A 69 -5.70 9.01 -0.88
C ASP A 69 -4.36 8.30 -1.12
N ASP A 70 -3.69 7.90 -0.05
CA ASP A 70 -2.37 7.29 -0.05
C ASP A 70 -2.26 6.36 1.15
N PHE A 71 -2.03 5.08 0.88
CA PHE A 71 -1.79 4.05 1.89
C PHE A 71 -0.35 3.55 1.74
N ASP A 72 0.60 4.24 2.37
CA ASP A 72 2.04 3.97 2.24
C ASP A 72 2.61 3.35 3.51
N VAL A 73 2.85 2.04 3.43
CA VAL A 73 3.56 1.24 4.44
C VAL A 73 4.88 0.69 3.89
N SER A 74 5.46 1.34 2.87
CA SER A 74 6.65 0.87 2.18
C SER A 74 7.91 0.85 3.06
N GLN A 75 8.84 -0.06 2.76
CA GLN A 75 10.13 -0.18 3.43
C GLN A 75 10.01 -0.33 4.96
N THR A 76 8.92 -0.95 5.41
CA THR A 76 8.66 -1.27 6.81
C THR A 76 8.99 -2.72 7.12
N ARG A 77 9.01 -3.07 8.40
CA ARG A 77 9.16 -4.45 8.89
C ARG A 77 7.82 -5.06 9.31
N ILE A 78 6.75 -4.74 8.58
CA ILE A 78 5.46 -5.43 8.74
C ILE A 78 5.68 -6.94 8.52
N HIS A 79 5.06 -7.76 9.35
CA HIS A 79 5.07 -9.22 9.22
C HIS A 79 3.88 -9.69 8.35
N ALA A 80 3.93 -10.91 7.82
CA ALA A 80 2.98 -11.35 6.80
C ALA A 80 1.53 -11.37 7.33
N GLU A 81 1.36 -11.78 8.59
CA GLU A 81 0.07 -11.88 9.26
C GLU A 81 -0.59 -10.50 9.45
N ALA A 82 0.20 -9.44 9.68
CA ALA A 82 -0.34 -8.08 9.74
C ALA A 82 -0.84 -7.58 8.37
N PHE A 83 -0.27 -8.04 7.24
CA PHE A 83 -0.86 -7.73 5.93
C PHE A 83 -2.23 -8.40 5.76
N GLU A 84 -2.37 -9.64 6.20
CA GLU A 84 -3.65 -10.35 6.19
C GLU A 84 -4.70 -9.60 7.02
N GLU A 85 -4.34 -9.17 8.24
CA GLU A 85 -5.20 -8.36 9.11
C GLU A 85 -5.60 -7.02 8.46
N ILE A 86 -4.63 -6.29 7.87
CA ILE A 86 -4.90 -5.05 7.14
C ILE A 86 -5.92 -5.31 6.03
N PHE A 87 -5.70 -6.29 5.16
CA PHE A 87 -6.62 -6.56 4.05
C PHE A 87 -7.99 -7.04 4.51
N LEU A 88 -8.07 -7.84 5.57
CA LEU A 88 -9.33 -8.25 6.18
C LEU A 88 -10.15 -7.04 6.64
N HIS A 89 -9.52 -6.08 7.34
CA HIS A 89 -10.21 -4.86 7.76
C HIS A 89 -10.64 -3.98 6.58
N LEU A 90 -9.83 -3.89 5.53
CA LEU A 90 -10.20 -3.17 4.30
C LEU A 90 -11.40 -3.79 3.59
N ILE A 91 -11.49 -5.12 3.55
CA ILE A 91 -12.64 -5.86 3.02
C ILE A 91 -13.90 -5.56 3.86
N ILE A 92 -13.82 -5.77 5.18
CA ILE A 92 -14.97 -5.62 6.09
C ILE A 92 -15.54 -4.19 6.06
N SER A 93 -14.66 -3.19 5.96
CA SER A 93 -15.05 -1.78 5.95
C SER A 93 -15.38 -1.22 4.57
N GLU A 94 -15.22 -2.03 3.52
CA GLU A 94 -15.31 -1.60 2.12
C GLU A 94 -14.45 -0.35 1.83
N ALA A 95 -13.31 -0.24 2.52
CA ALA A 95 -12.47 0.94 2.45
C ALA A 95 -11.95 1.17 1.02
N LYS A 96 -12.06 2.41 0.56
CA LYS A 96 -11.49 2.85 -0.71
C LYS A 96 -10.04 3.25 -0.51
N ILE A 97 -9.14 2.73 -1.33
CA ILE A 97 -7.74 3.16 -1.35
C ILE A 97 -7.38 3.59 -2.77
N ASP A 98 -7.08 4.86 -2.99
CA ASP A 98 -6.67 5.34 -4.33
C ASP A 98 -5.30 4.75 -4.70
N ARG A 99 -4.32 4.77 -3.78
CA ARG A 99 -2.94 4.30 -4.01
C ARG A 99 -2.42 3.46 -2.84
N PHE A 100 -2.11 2.19 -3.10
CA PHE A 100 -1.53 1.30 -2.10
C PHE A 100 -0.04 1.07 -2.36
N LYS A 101 0.80 1.26 -1.34
CA LYS A 101 2.26 1.12 -1.45
C LYS A 101 2.84 0.28 -0.33
N ALA A 102 3.44 -0.84 -0.72
CA ALA A 102 4.15 -1.75 0.18
C ALA A 102 5.50 -2.21 -0.42
N PHE A 103 6.12 -1.38 -1.25
CA PHE A 103 7.40 -1.72 -1.88
C PHE A 103 8.54 -1.83 -0.84
N GLY A 104 9.48 -2.74 -1.05
CA GLY A 104 10.60 -2.95 -0.13
C GLY A 104 10.18 -3.60 1.19
N CYS A 105 9.05 -4.31 1.22
CA CYS A 105 8.57 -5.07 2.38
C CYS A 105 8.80 -6.58 2.13
N PRO A 106 9.86 -7.21 2.66
CA PRO A 106 10.18 -8.60 2.37
C PRO A 106 9.13 -9.62 2.83
N ALA A 107 8.32 -9.25 3.83
CA ALA A 107 7.20 -10.07 4.30
C ALA A 107 5.98 -10.00 3.38
N PHE A 108 5.94 -9.06 2.43
CA PHE A 108 4.96 -9.06 1.35
C PHE A 108 5.34 -10.16 0.34
N ASN A 109 5.05 -11.40 0.72
CA ASN A 109 5.32 -12.61 -0.04
C ASN A 109 4.05 -13.13 -0.72
N ASP A 110 4.06 -14.36 -1.20
CA ASP A 110 2.90 -14.95 -1.86
C ASP A 110 1.65 -15.00 -0.96
N ALA A 111 1.77 -15.18 0.36
CA ALA A 111 0.60 -15.22 1.25
C ALA A 111 -0.03 -13.82 1.39
N ALA A 112 0.78 -12.77 1.59
CA ALA A 112 0.28 -11.40 1.58
C ALA A 112 -0.32 -11.01 0.22
N ALA A 113 0.26 -11.51 -0.89
CA ALA A 113 -0.29 -11.34 -2.23
C ALA A 113 -1.65 -12.06 -2.38
N THR A 114 -1.84 -13.24 -1.79
CA THR A 114 -3.14 -13.93 -1.72
C THR A 114 -4.19 -13.06 -1.02
N SER A 115 -3.88 -12.53 0.17
CA SER A 115 -4.81 -11.66 0.92
C SER A 115 -5.14 -10.37 0.15
N MET A 116 -4.15 -9.79 -0.53
CA MET A 116 -4.40 -8.65 -1.42
C MET A 116 -5.29 -9.06 -2.62
N ALA A 117 -5.07 -10.22 -3.22
CA ALA A 117 -5.88 -10.70 -4.34
C ALA A 117 -7.35 -10.91 -3.91
N GLU A 118 -7.58 -11.40 -2.69
CA GLU A 118 -8.92 -11.53 -2.10
C GLU A 118 -9.59 -10.16 -1.86
N TRP A 119 -8.83 -9.17 -1.40
CA TRP A 119 -9.35 -7.80 -1.30
C TRP A 119 -9.68 -7.22 -2.68
N LEU A 120 -8.78 -7.38 -3.64
CA LEU A 120 -8.97 -6.89 -5.00
C LEU A 120 -10.13 -7.57 -5.71
N SER A 121 -10.42 -8.84 -5.47
CA SER A 121 -11.55 -9.54 -6.12
C SER A 121 -12.91 -9.08 -5.59
N GLN A 122 -12.96 -8.56 -4.37
CA GLN A 122 -14.17 -8.05 -3.72
C GLN A 122 -14.36 -6.54 -3.88
N ALA A 123 -13.29 -5.81 -4.21
CA ALA A 123 -13.34 -4.36 -4.39
C ALA A 123 -14.31 -3.97 -5.53
N SER A 124 -15.24 -3.07 -5.22
CA SER A 124 -16.17 -2.47 -6.17
C SER A 124 -15.52 -1.31 -6.94
N GLY A 125 -16.20 -0.79 -7.99
CA GLY A 125 -15.65 0.26 -8.86
C GLY A 125 -15.12 1.49 -8.13
N GLU A 126 -15.76 1.90 -7.03
CA GLU A 126 -15.28 3.03 -6.25
C GLU A 126 -14.17 2.66 -5.26
N ALA A 127 -14.17 1.43 -4.74
CA ALA A 127 -13.20 0.95 -3.75
C ALA A 127 -11.90 0.41 -4.37
N MET A 128 -11.92 0.08 -5.66
CA MET A 128 -10.80 -0.46 -6.41
C MET A 128 -9.63 0.55 -6.50
N PRO A 129 -8.40 0.16 -6.13
CA PRO A 129 -7.24 1.03 -6.25
C PRO A 129 -6.87 1.34 -7.69
N CYS A 130 -6.42 2.58 -7.92
CA CYS A 130 -5.87 2.97 -9.23
C CYS A 130 -4.37 2.72 -9.34
N GLU A 131 -3.66 2.60 -8.20
CA GLU A 131 -2.20 2.42 -8.14
C GLU A 131 -1.78 1.38 -7.10
N LEU A 132 -0.98 0.41 -7.52
CA LEU A 132 -0.35 -0.60 -6.66
C LEU A 132 1.18 -0.56 -6.82
N HIS A 133 1.89 -0.29 -5.72
CA HIS A 133 3.36 -0.33 -5.66
C HIS A 133 3.85 -1.48 -4.78
N LEU A 134 4.28 -2.56 -5.43
CA LEU A 134 4.68 -3.82 -4.80
C LEU A 134 6.09 -4.25 -5.23
N SER A 135 6.93 -3.29 -5.64
CA SER A 135 8.31 -3.56 -6.06
C SER A 135 9.18 -4.01 -4.87
N ASP A 136 10.23 -4.77 -5.14
CA ASP A 136 11.25 -5.11 -4.13
C ASP A 136 10.71 -5.90 -2.92
N CYS A 137 9.72 -6.76 -3.17
CA CYS A 137 9.11 -7.65 -2.18
C CYS A 137 9.57 -9.11 -2.40
N SER A 138 8.81 -10.08 -1.87
CA SER A 138 9.12 -11.52 -1.96
C SER A 138 8.08 -12.30 -2.76
N ILE A 139 7.41 -11.64 -3.72
CA ILE A 139 6.36 -12.25 -4.54
C ILE A 139 6.99 -13.18 -5.58
N THR A 140 6.45 -14.38 -5.72
CA THR A 140 6.85 -15.36 -6.75
C THR A 140 5.80 -15.44 -7.87
N ALA A 141 5.99 -16.36 -8.81
CA ALA A 141 4.99 -16.65 -9.84
C ALA A 141 3.62 -17.05 -9.26
N ARG A 142 3.57 -17.65 -8.06
CA ARG A 142 2.30 -18.04 -7.41
C ARG A 142 1.49 -16.82 -6.99
N GLY A 143 2.04 -15.98 -6.11
CA GLY A 143 1.34 -14.77 -5.65
C GLY A 143 1.04 -13.79 -6.79
N PHE A 144 1.96 -13.69 -7.77
CA PHE A 144 1.68 -12.93 -8.99
C PHE A 144 0.47 -13.47 -9.76
N GLY A 145 0.36 -14.80 -9.90
CA GLY A 145 -0.75 -15.44 -10.59
C GLY A 145 -2.10 -15.12 -9.94
N GLU A 146 -2.16 -15.10 -8.61
CA GLU A 146 -3.37 -14.78 -7.85
C GLU A 146 -3.74 -13.30 -7.99
N LEU A 147 -2.77 -12.38 -7.86
CA LEU A 147 -2.98 -10.96 -8.11
C LEU A 147 -3.47 -10.69 -9.54
N ALA A 148 -2.85 -11.34 -10.53
CA ALA A 148 -3.23 -11.22 -11.93
C ALA A 148 -4.66 -11.70 -12.14
N THR A 149 -5.02 -12.89 -11.65
CA THR A 149 -6.40 -13.39 -11.74
C THR A 149 -7.40 -12.41 -11.09
N ALA A 150 -7.14 -11.90 -9.89
CA ALA A 150 -8.04 -10.95 -9.23
C ALA A 150 -8.26 -9.68 -10.07
N LEU A 151 -7.19 -9.11 -10.65
CA LEU A 151 -7.29 -7.93 -11.52
C LEU A 151 -7.94 -8.27 -12.88
N GLU A 152 -7.73 -9.46 -13.42
CA GLU A 152 -8.26 -9.87 -14.72
C GLU A 152 -9.75 -10.22 -14.64
N GLU A 153 -10.21 -10.78 -13.53
CA GLU A 153 -11.59 -11.24 -13.35
C GLU A 153 -12.49 -10.18 -12.72
N ASN A 154 -11.96 -9.18 -12.02
CA ASN A 154 -12.81 -8.15 -11.42
C ASN A 154 -13.49 -7.28 -12.50
N GLU A 155 -14.82 -7.23 -12.47
CA GLU A 155 -15.67 -6.47 -13.40
C GLU A 155 -15.67 -4.96 -13.15
N ALA A 156 -15.18 -4.53 -11.99
CA ALA A 156 -15.00 -3.14 -11.61
C ALA A 156 -13.86 -2.44 -12.36
N LEU A 157 -13.12 -3.18 -13.20
CA LEU A 157 -11.99 -2.68 -13.98
C LEU A 157 -12.33 -2.49 -15.46
N PRO A 158 -11.80 -1.43 -16.11
CA PRO A 158 -10.91 -0.37 -15.57
C PRO A 158 -11.58 0.55 -14.53
N VAL A 159 -10.79 1.35 -13.78
CA VAL A 159 -11.29 2.30 -12.77
C VAL A 159 -11.41 3.72 -13.33
N ALA A 160 -12.22 4.58 -12.70
CA ALA A 160 -12.21 6.02 -13.01
C ALA A 160 -10.87 6.66 -12.61
N ASP A 161 -10.31 7.54 -13.46
CA ASP A 161 -9.11 8.31 -13.13
C ASP A 161 -9.43 9.28 -11.98
N PRO A 162 -8.72 9.23 -10.84
CA PRO A 162 -8.95 10.14 -9.72
C PRO A 162 -8.83 11.62 -10.08
N GLN A 163 -8.08 11.96 -11.15
CA GLN A 163 -7.93 13.33 -11.63
C GLN A 163 -8.97 13.71 -12.70
N HIS A 164 -9.58 12.73 -13.37
CA HIS A 164 -10.49 12.90 -14.50
C HIS A 164 -11.57 11.82 -14.45
N ALA A 165 -12.58 11.99 -13.60
CA ALA A 165 -13.58 10.96 -13.32
C ALA A 165 -14.37 10.48 -14.57
N GLU A 166 -14.37 11.26 -15.66
CA GLU A 166 -14.96 10.89 -16.94
C GLU A 166 -14.12 9.89 -17.75
N LYS A 167 -12.87 9.64 -17.35
CA LYS A 167 -11.93 8.75 -18.03
C LYS A 167 -11.77 7.47 -17.22
N MET A 168 -11.87 6.35 -17.90
CA MET A 168 -11.54 5.05 -17.33
C MET A 168 -10.08 4.72 -17.64
N VAL A 169 -9.33 4.22 -16.65
CA VAL A 169 -7.92 3.89 -16.76
C VAL A 169 -7.64 2.49 -16.22
N PRO A 170 -6.77 1.71 -16.88
CA PRO A 170 -6.27 0.46 -16.32
C PRO A 170 -5.49 0.71 -15.02
N VAL A 171 -5.56 -0.20 -14.05
CA VAL A 171 -4.80 -0.10 -12.79
C VAL A 171 -3.31 -0.01 -13.07
N TYR A 172 -2.63 0.93 -12.45
CA TYR A 172 -1.18 1.05 -12.50
C TYR A 172 -0.55 0.08 -11.50
N VAL A 173 0.32 -0.84 -11.98
CA VAL A 173 0.96 -1.84 -11.11
C VAL A 173 2.47 -1.84 -11.29
N ARG A 174 3.22 -1.75 -10.18
CA ARG A 174 4.69 -1.91 -10.14
C ARG A 174 5.08 -3.16 -9.36
N LEU A 175 5.83 -4.05 -10.02
CA LEU A 175 6.25 -5.35 -9.48
C LEU A 175 7.73 -5.65 -9.74
N GLU A 176 8.55 -4.68 -10.15
CA GLU A 176 9.97 -4.92 -10.37
C GLU A 176 10.69 -5.39 -9.10
N ARG A 177 11.80 -6.11 -9.26
CA ARG A 177 12.65 -6.64 -8.17
C ARG A 177 11.96 -7.64 -7.24
N ASN A 178 10.89 -8.29 -7.69
CA ASN A 178 10.34 -9.49 -7.05
C ASN A 178 11.00 -10.76 -7.62
N PHE A 179 10.49 -11.94 -7.30
CA PHE A 179 11.01 -13.25 -7.74
C PHE A 179 10.02 -13.93 -8.70
N ILE A 180 9.41 -13.13 -9.59
CA ILE A 180 8.41 -13.58 -10.55
C ILE A 180 9.11 -14.10 -11.80
N ASP A 181 8.78 -15.31 -12.24
CA ASP A 181 9.25 -15.84 -13.51
C ASP A 181 8.68 -15.00 -14.67
N GLU A 182 9.55 -14.52 -15.57
CA GLU A 182 9.14 -13.76 -16.74
C GLU A 182 8.19 -14.56 -17.65
N ALA A 183 8.29 -15.89 -17.66
CA ALA A 183 7.36 -16.76 -18.38
C ALA A 183 5.92 -16.60 -17.85
N ALA A 184 5.73 -16.50 -16.53
CA ALA A 184 4.43 -16.29 -15.92
C ALA A 184 3.83 -14.91 -16.30
N ILE A 185 4.66 -13.87 -16.33
CA ILE A 185 4.25 -12.53 -16.79
C ILE A 185 3.83 -12.56 -18.27
N ASN A 186 4.63 -13.21 -19.12
CA ASN A 186 4.32 -13.33 -20.54
C ASN A 186 3.07 -14.16 -20.82
N GLN A 187 2.82 -15.20 -20.02
CA GLN A 187 1.58 -15.97 -20.10
C GLN A 187 0.35 -15.09 -19.81
N ARG A 188 0.41 -14.24 -18.77
CA ARG A 188 -0.69 -13.31 -18.47
C ARG A 188 -0.85 -12.22 -19.52
N LYS A 189 0.24 -11.69 -20.08
CA LYS A 189 0.17 -10.78 -21.24
C LYS A 189 -0.57 -11.40 -22.43
N ALA A 190 -0.40 -12.70 -22.67
CA ALA A 190 -1.08 -13.40 -23.77
C ALA A 190 -2.60 -13.51 -23.56
N VAL A 191 -3.11 -13.36 -22.34
CA VAL A 191 -4.55 -13.25 -22.04
C VAL A 191 -5.13 -11.94 -22.58
N GLY A 192 -4.31 -10.89 -22.72
CA GLY A 192 -4.71 -9.60 -23.29
C GLY A 192 -5.30 -8.61 -22.27
N ALA A 193 -5.62 -9.07 -21.05
CA ALA A 193 -6.15 -8.23 -19.98
C ALA A 193 -5.09 -7.34 -19.29
N MET A 194 -3.80 -7.61 -19.56
CA MET A 194 -2.68 -6.81 -19.08
C MET A 194 -1.73 -6.41 -20.21
N VAL A 195 -1.10 -5.25 -20.07
CA VAL A 195 0.02 -4.83 -20.94
C VAL A 195 1.22 -4.38 -20.12
N THR A 196 2.41 -4.53 -20.70
CA THR A 196 3.61 -3.83 -20.19
C THR A 196 3.60 -2.39 -20.68
N TRP A 197 3.88 -1.44 -19.80
CA TRP A 197 3.73 -0.01 -20.09
C TRP A 197 4.89 0.81 -19.51
N ARG A 198 5.45 1.72 -20.31
CA ARG A 198 6.41 2.73 -19.82
C ARG A 198 5.66 4.01 -19.50
N LYS A 199 6.17 4.80 -18.55
CA LYS A 199 5.55 6.08 -18.17
C LYS A 199 5.44 7.10 -19.31
N THR A 200 6.27 6.94 -20.34
CA THR A 200 6.28 7.78 -21.55
C THR A 200 5.33 7.28 -22.63
N ASP A 201 4.81 6.05 -22.51
CA ASP A 201 3.84 5.49 -23.46
C ASP A 201 2.44 6.08 -23.18
N PRO A 202 1.60 6.26 -24.21
CA PRO A 202 0.22 6.65 -24.00
C PRO A 202 -0.52 5.59 -23.16
N ILE A 203 -1.50 6.02 -22.36
CA ILE A 203 -2.35 5.09 -21.60
C ILE A 203 -3.17 4.26 -22.59
N PRO A 204 -3.18 2.90 -22.46
CA PRO A 204 -4.00 2.05 -23.30
C PRO A 204 -5.48 2.45 -23.26
N GLN A 205 -6.13 2.49 -24.42
CA GLN A 205 -7.55 2.81 -24.57
C GLN A 205 -8.41 1.58 -24.86
N ASP A 206 -7.78 0.41 -25.00
CA ASP A 206 -8.49 -0.85 -25.24
C ASP A 206 -9.22 -1.26 -23.95
N PRO A 207 -10.57 -1.37 -23.98
CA PRO A 207 -11.35 -1.74 -22.79
C PRO A 207 -11.06 -3.16 -22.29
N ALA A 208 -10.43 -4.02 -23.09
CA ALA A 208 -9.98 -5.33 -22.63
C ALA A 208 -8.80 -5.23 -21.64
N VAL A 209 -8.02 -4.14 -21.70
CA VAL A 209 -6.87 -3.93 -20.82
C VAL A 209 -7.35 -3.42 -19.46
N LYS A 210 -7.30 -4.28 -18.44
CA LYS A 210 -7.73 -3.96 -17.08
C LYS A 210 -6.64 -3.37 -16.21
N TRP A 211 -5.38 -3.73 -16.48
CA TRP A 211 -4.23 -3.22 -15.74
C TRP A 211 -2.96 -3.14 -16.57
N ARG A 212 -2.03 -2.30 -16.11
CA ARG A 212 -0.74 -2.05 -16.76
C ARG A 212 0.40 -2.36 -15.81
N LEU A 213 1.28 -3.26 -16.24
CA LEU A 213 2.53 -3.55 -15.54
C LEU A 213 3.59 -2.55 -15.98
N VAL A 214 4.03 -1.73 -15.05
CA VAL A 214 5.02 -0.68 -15.30
C VAL A 214 6.40 -1.30 -15.43
N VAL A 215 7.08 -0.98 -16.52
CA VAL A 215 8.45 -1.43 -16.82
C VAL A 215 9.41 -0.24 -16.88
N TRP A 216 10.70 -0.50 -16.70
CA TRP A 216 11.73 0.53 -16.86
C TRP A 216 11.84 0.96 -18.34
N ASP A 217 12.50 2.08 -18.63
CA ASP A 217 12.55 2.68 -19.98
C ASP A 217 13.04 1.72 -21.08
N ALA A 218 13.91 0.76 -20.72
CA ALA A 218 14.40 -0.29 -21.61
C ALA A 218 13.40 -1.43 -21.87
N GLY A 219 12.19 -1.37 -21.31
CA GLY A 219 11.16 -2.41 -21.41
C GLY A 219 11.42 -3.64 -20.53
N GLN A 220 12.44 -3.60 -19.67
CA GLN A 220 12.82 -4.73 -18.82
C GLN A 220 11.89 -4.86 -17.61
N LEU A 221 11.52 -6.12 -17.28
CA LEU A 221 10.66 -6.46 -16.14
C LEU A 221 11.39 -6.33 -14.79
N GLY A 222 12.72 -6.44 -14.79
CA GLY A 222 13.56 -6.20 -13.61
C GLY A 222 13.38 -7.22 -12.47
N GLN A 223 13.02 -8.47 -12.76
CA GLN A 223 12.80 -9.51 -11.75
C GLN A 223 14.13 -10.09 -11.24
N ARG A 224 14.17 -10.45 -9.96
CA ARG A 224 15.27 -11.17 -9.30
C ARG A 224 15.20 -12.65 -9.69
N ARG A 225 16.36 -13.31 -9.63
CA ARG A 225 16.51 -14.75 -9.89
C ARG A 225 16.64 -15.52 -8.58
N GLY A 226 16.27 -16.80 -8.62
CA GLY A 226 16.33 -17.70 -7.47
C GLY A 226 15.09 -17.62 -6.59
N SER A 227 15.20 -18.17 -5.38
CA SER A 227 14.11 -18.12 -4.38
C SER A 227 14.19 -16.81 -3.59
N PRO A 228 13.03 -16.29 -3.14
CA PRO A 228 13.02 -15.19 -2.18
C PRO A 228 13.84 -15.54 -0.93
N PRO A 229 14.48 -14.55 -0.29
CA PRO A 229 15.06 -14.77 1.03
C PRO A 229 13.95 -15.20 1.98
N VAL A 230 14.26 -16.13 2.89
CA VAL A 230 13.34 -16.45 3.98
C VAL A 230 13.12 -15.17 4.76
N ALA A 231 11.85 -14.75 4.88
CA ALA A 231 11.51 -13.60 5.71
C ALA A 231 12.10 -13.83 7.11
N PRO A 232 12.69 -12.80 7.75
CA PRO A 232 13.17 -12.94 9.12
C PRO A 232 12.04 -13.53 9.95
N ARG A 233 12.30 -14.64 10.67
CA ARG A 233 11.36 -15.12 11.68
C ARG A 233 11.09 -13.94 12.62
N SER A 234 9.82 -13.79 13.00
CA SER A 234 9.26 -12.72 13.85
C SER A 234 10.32 -11.91 14.60
N MET A 235 10.31 -10.59 14.44
CA MET A 235 11.30 -9.69 15.03
C MET A 235 11.52 -10.05 16.51
N GLU A 236 12.66 -10.69 16.81
CA GLU A 236 12.99 -11.00 18.19
C GLU A 236 12.97 -9.69 18.97
N PRO A 237 12.31 -9.63 20.15
CA PRO A 237 12.26 -8.42 20.94
C PRO A 237 13.70 -7.96 21.16
N SER A 238 14.00 -6.72 20.76
CA SER A 238 15.35 -6.18 20.92
C SER A 238 15.73 -6.35 22.38
N LYS A 239 16.76 -7.15 22.67
CA LYS A 239 17.29 -7.29 24.02
C LYS A 239 17.71 -5.89 24.45
N GLY A 240 16.89 -5.23 25.26
CA GLY A 240 17.16 -3.89 25.74
C GLY A 240 18.49 -3.92 26.46
N THR A 241 19.52 -3.30 25.88
CA THR A 241 20.72 -2.94 26.61
C THR A 241 20.33 -1.80 27.53
N GLY A 242 20.01 -2.15 28.77
CA GLY A 242 19.84 -1.19 29.87
C GLY A 242 21.16 -0.56 30.29
#